data_AF-A0A1I2GS33-F1
#
_entry.id   AF-A0A1I2GS33-F1
#
_cell.length_a   1.000
_cell.length_b   1.000
_cell.length_c   1.000
_cell.angle_alpha   90.00
_cell.angle_beta   90.00
_cell.angle_gamma   90.00
#
_symmetry.space_group_name_H-M   'P 1'
#
loop_
_entity.id
_entity.type
_entity.pdbx_description
1 polymer ?
#
loop_
_entity_poly.entity_id
_entity_poly.type
_entity_poly.pdbx_seq_one_letter_code
_entity_poly.pdbx_strand_id
1 'polypeptide(L)'
;MTSTHRSFPGRLSRRRLLTAGAATAGVALAGSSAGPAWAAETSLPTVIHLPNGIRPEGITIGGGPYAYLGSIADGSVYRADLRTGHGRTIAPGPGTAAAGLKLDGRGRLFIATVGTGARVVDVRTGAELASYVLATAPGTFANDVVLTPRAVWFTDSYQPTLYALPLGPGGALPDAADVVRLPLSGDWSQVPGATINANGITRTPDGAALLVVQTGAGGLHRVDPRTGVTRLVDLGDAAPLVNGDGLLLTGRTLYVVQNMQNAIDVFRLSSDGRSGVFQRRLTDPDLDVPTTVAAYGDRLYLPNARFTTTPTPDTPYDVIAVAR
;
A
#
# COMPACT_ATOMS: atom_id res chain seq x y z
N MET A 1 -27.35 51.60 -50.61
CA MET A 1 -26.35 52.13 -49.66
C MET A 1 -25.26 51.09 -49.53
N THR A 2 -24.02 51.47 -49.90
CA THR A 2 -22.73 50.77 -49.68
C THR A 2 -22.71 49.27 -50.03
N SER A 3 -22.41 48.82 -51.26
CA SER A 3 -21.11 48.94 -52.01
C SER A 3 -19.96 48.44 -51.13
N THR A 4 -19.16 47.39 -51.41
CA THR A 4 -18.57 46.87 -52.67
C THR A 4 -18.09 45.41 -52.43
N HIS A 5 -18.37 44.36 -53.23
CA HIS A 5 -17.83 44.00 -54.57
C HIS A 5 -16.28 44.01 -54.61
N ARG A 6 -15.51 42.96 -54.96
CA ARG A 6 -15.44 42.07 -56.15
C ARG A 6 -14.39 40.96 -55.86
N SER A 7 -14.59 39.66 -56.10
CA SER A 7 -14.59 38.88 -57.36
C SER A 7 -13.28 38.92 -58.18
N PHE A 8 -12.59 37.75 -58.26
CA PHE A 8 -12.04 36.96 -59.40
C PHE A 8 -11.44 37.68 -60.65
N PRO A 9 -10.84 37.01 -61.69
CA PRO A 9 -10.38 35.62 -61.93
C PRO A 9 -8.98 35.55 -62.61
N GLY A 10 -8.54 34.37 -63.10
CA GLY A 10 -7.67 34.31 -64.29
C GLY A 10 -6.83 33.05 -64.49
N ARG A 11 -7.32 32.14 -65.34
CA ARG A 11 -6.54 31.03 -65.94
C ARG A 11 -5.58 31.56 -67.00
N LEU A 12 -4.41 30.93 -67.16
CA LEU A 12 -3.72 30.80 -68.45
C LEU A 12 -2.98 29.45 -68.55
N SER A 13 -3.09 28.83 -69.72
CA SER A 13 -2.46 27.58 -70.14
C SER A 13 -1.26 27.83 -71.07
N ARG A 14 -0.26 26.94 -71.10
CA ARG A 14 0.29 26.22 -72.29
C ARG A 14 1.77 25.82 -72.13
N ARG A 15 1.97 24.50 -72.27
CA ARG A 15 3.05 23.74 -72.97
C ARG A 15 4.31 24.48 -73.47
N ARG A 16 5.48 23.89 -73.19
CA ARG A 16 6.49 23.23 -74.10
C ARG A 16 7.77 22.90 -73.27
N LEU A 17 8.28 21.65 -73.17
CA LEU A 17 9.24 20.93 -74.05
C LEU A 17 10.49 21.78 -74.36
N LEU A 18 11.77 21.41 -74.18
CA LEU A 18 12.59 20.18 -74.07
C LEU A 18 13.86 20.58 -73.24
N THR A 19 14.68 19.69 -72.65
CA THR A 19 15.79 18.97 -73.32
C THR A 19 16.44 17.94 -72.40
N ALA A 20 17.03 16.93 -73.04
CA ALA A 20 17.59 15.69 -72.51
C ALA A 20 18.95 15.83 -71.81
N GLY A 21 19.26 14.83 -70.98
CA GLY A 21 20.60 14.48 -70.52
C GLY A 21 20.58 13.05 -69.95
N ALA A 22 21.15 12.10 -70.68
CA ALA A 22 21.30 10.71 -70.27
C ALA A 22 22.53 10.54 -69.37
N ALA A 23 22.39 9.80 -68.26
CA ALA A 23 23.50 9.12 -67.60
C ALA A 23 23.00 7.97 -66.71
N THR A 24 23.77 6.90 -66.71
CA THR A 24 23.53 5.55 -66.22
C THR A 24 23.69 5.35 -64.71
N ALA A 25 22.97 4.33 -64.22
CA ALA A 25 23.29 3.42 -63.10
C ALA A 25 23.20 3.92 -61.65
N GLY A 26 22.43 3.16 -60.84
CA GLY A 26 22.52 3.18 -59.38
C GLY A 26 21.17 2.98 -58.69
N VAL A 27 20.62 1.76 -58.71
CA VAL A 27 19.58 1.39 -57.74
C VAL A 27 20.25 1.31 -56.37
N ALA A 28 20.25 2.42 -55.63
CA ALA A 28 20.50 2.40 -54.20
C ALA A 28 19.18 2.05 -53.51
N LEU A 29 19.00 0.76 -53.20
CA LEU A 29 18.03 0.32 -52.21
C LEU A 29 18.43 0.96 -50.89
N ALA A 30 17.82 2.11 -50.56
CA ALA A 30 17.81 2.64 -49.22
C ALA A 30 16.97 1.68 -48.37
N GLY A 31 17.60 0.60 -47.92
CA GLY A 31 17.07 -0.25 -46.87
C GLY A 31 16.85 0.62 -45.65
N SER A 32 15.60 0.99 -45.40
CA SER A 32 15.20 1.46 -44.09
C SER A 32 15.41 0.29 -43.14
N SER A 33 16.56 0.25 -42.49
CA SER A 33 16.78 -0.56 -41.31
C SER A 33 15.90 0.02 -40.21
N ALA A 34 14.61 -0.33 -40.25
CA ALA A 34 13.80 -0.35 -39.05
C ALA A 34 14.46 -1.41 -38.15
N GLY A 35 15.43 -0.96 -37.35
CA GLY A 35 15.96 -1.78 -36.27
C GLY A 35 14.77 -2.25 -35.43
N PRO A 36 14.81 -3.49 -34.91
CA PRO A 36 13.78 -3.90 -33.96
C PRO A 36 13.77 -2.86 -32.85
N ALA A 37 12.66 -2.15 -32.70
CA ALA A 37 12.40 -1.41 -31.49
C ALA A 37 12.34 -2.47 -30.40
N TRP A 38 13.46 -2.70 -29.72
CA TRP A 38 13.43 -3.29 -28.40
C TRP A 38 12.56 -2.36 -27.58
N ALA A 39 11.30 -2.72 -27.41
CA ALA A 39 10.54 -2.27 -26.26
C ALA A 39 11.39 -2.71 -25.08
N ALA A 40 12.18 -1.79 -24.53
CA ALA A 40 12.75 -1.99 -23.22
C ALA A 40 11.54 -2.20 -22.32
N GLU A 41 11.25 -3.45 -21.94
CA GLU A 41 10.51 -3.70 -20.73
C GLU A 41 11.34 -3.02 -19.65
N THR A 42 10.97 -1.80 -19.30
CA THR A 42 11.49 -1.15 -18.09
C THR A 42 10.95 -2.00 -16.95
N SER A 43 11.70 -3.03 -16.58
CA SER A 43 11.39 -3.86 -15.44
C SER A 43 11.31 -2.95 -14.22
N LEU A 44 10.25 -3.12 -13.43
CA LEU A 44 10.12 -2.33 -12.20
C LEU A 44 11.34 -2.66 -11.31
N PRO A 45 11.88 -1.67 -10.56
CA PRO A 45 12.90 -1.93 -9.55
C PRO A 45 12.42 -3.01 -8.56
N THR A 46 13.32 -3.91 -8.20
CA THR A 46 13.10 -4.90 -7.14
C THR A 46 13.53 -4.39 -5.76
N VAL A 47 14.37 -3.36 -5.73
CA VAL A 47 14.78 -2.65 -4.51
C VAL A 47 14.51 -1.17 -4.68
N ILE A 48 13.86 -0.56 -3.70
CA ILE A 48 13.62 0.88 -3.62
C ILE A 48 14.32 1.40 -2.38
N HIS A 49 15.43 2.11 -2.57
CA HIS A 49 16.14 2.75 -1.46
C HIS A 49 15.32 3.91 -0.89
N LEU A 50 15.25 3.97 0.44
CA LEU A 50 14.57 5.02 1.17
C LEU A 50 15.60 5.97 1.81
N PRO A 51 15.18 7.18 2.21
CA PRO A 51 16.05 8.05 3.00
C PRO A 51 16.58 7.36 4.26
N ASN A 52 17.85 7.60 4.59
CA ASN A 52 18.44 7.09 5.82
C ASN A 52 17.67 7.59 7.04
N GLY A 53 17.60 6.75 8.09
CA GLY A 53 16.91 7.09 9.33
C GLY A 53 15.38 7.09 9.25
N ILE A 54 14.78 6.86 8.07
CA ILE A 54 13.32 6.93 7.90
C ILE A 54 12.57 5.91 8.76
N ARG A 55 13.15 4.74 9.05
CA ARG A 55 12.52 3.67 9.86
C ARG A 55 11.10 3.36 9.36
N PRO A 56 10.96 2.75 8.18
CA PRO A 56 9.65 2.49 7.58
C PRO A 56 8.94 1.37 8.34
N GLU A 57 7.63 1.45 8.47
CA GLU A 57 6.82 0.38 9.08
C GLU A 57 5.63 0.05 8.17
N GLY A 58 4.76 1.02 7.90
CA GLY A 58 3.61 0.84 7.02
C GLY A 58 3.94 1.08 5.54
N ILE A 59 3.31 0.30 4.66
CA ILE A 59 3.25 0.56 3.22
C ILE A 59 1.81 0.47 2.68
N THR A 60 1.48 1.35 1.73
CA THR A 60 0.32 1.17 0.85
C THR A 60 0.65 1.62 -0.56
N ILE A 61 -0.08 1.11 -1.55
CA ILE A 61 0.07 1.48 -2.95
C ILE A 61 -1.29 1.89 -3.51
N GLY A 62 -1.32 2.99 -4.26
CA GLY A 62 -2.53 3.47 -4.94
C GLY A 62 -2.37 4.86 -5.56
N GLY A 63 -3.43 5.37 -6.18
CA GLY A 63 -3.41 6.69 -6.84
C GLY A 63 -2.47 6.80 -8.04
N GLY A 64 -1.98 5.66 -8.54
CA GLY A 64 -0.93 5.53 -9.55
C GLY A 64 0.05 4.41 -9.15
N PRO A 65 1.21 4.31 -9.83
CA PRO A 65 2.29 3.42 -9.45
C PRO A 65 3.12 4.03 -8.31
N TYR A 66 2.45 4.47 -7.24
CA TYR A 66 3.08 5.12 -6.10
C TYR A 66 2.91 4.26 -4.85
N ALA A 67 4.02 4.00 -4.17
CA ALA A 67 4.03 3.51 -2.80
C ALA A 67 4.10 4.69 -1.83
N TYR A 68 3.38 4.58 -0.72
CA TYR A 68 3.44 5.49 0.41
C TYR A 68 3.93 4.74 1.62
N LEU A 69 4.86 5.35 2.35
CA LEU A 69 5.53 4.76 3.50
C LEU A 69 5.43 5.70 4.70
N GLY A 70 5.10 5.13 5.85
CA GLY A 70 5.07 5.83 7.13
C GLY A 70 6.39 5.67 7.87
N SER A 71 6.88 6.76 8.46
CA SER A 71 8.05 6.74 9.34
C SER A 71 7.63 6.59 10.80
N ILE A 72 8.14 5.57 11.48
CA ILE A 72 8.01 5.49 12.94
C ILE A 72 9.03 6.37 13.68
N ALA A 73 9.92 7.05 12.96
CA ALA A 73 10.88 7.98 13.55
C ALA A 73 10.19 9.29 13.96
N ASP A 74 9.38 9.87 13.07
CA ASP A 74 8.80 11.20 13.25
C ASP A 74 7.35 11.33 12.76
N GLY A 75 6.80 10.30 12.11
CA GLY A 75 5.47 10.32 11.53
C GLY A 75 5.37 10.85 10.11
N SER A 76 6.50 11.15 9.45
CA SER A 76 6.52 11.61 8.08
C SER A 76 6.01 10.55 7.10
N VAL A 77 5.52 11.02 5.95
CA VAL A 77 5.05 10.15 4.87
C VAL A 77 5.93 10.36 3.64
N TYR A 78 6.59 9.28 3.22
CA TYR A 78 7.39 9.25 2.00
C TYR A 78 6.60 8.61 0.86
N ARG A 79 6.67 9.19 -0.34
CA ARG A 79 6.08 8.63 -1.56
C ARG A 79 7.17 8.22 -2.53
N ALA A 80 7.20 6.94 -2.91
CA ALA A 80 8.09 6.39 -3.92
C ALA A 80 7.34 6.11 -5.24
N ASP A 81 7.96 6.39 -6.38
CA ASP A 81 7.48 5.99 -7.70
C ASP A 81 8.01 4.57 -8.01
N LEU A 82 7.10 3.61 -8.11
CA LEU A 82 7.41 2.19 -8.31
C LEU A 82 8.07 1.90 -9.66
N ARG A 83 8.03 2.82 -10.64
CA ARG A 83 8.71 2.64 -11.93
C ARG A 83 10.18 3.04 -11.88
N THR A 84 10.53 3.95 -10.97
CA THR A 84 11.86 4.58 -10.96
C THR A 84 12.65 4.32 -9.68
N GLY A 85 11.97 3.96 -8.58
CA GLY A 85 12.55 3.84 -7.25
C GLY A 85 12.82 5.19 -6.58
N HIS A 86 12.65 6.31 -7.27
CA HIS A 86 12.82 7.64 -6.68
C HIS A 86 11.55 8.08 -5.93
N GLY A 87 11.73 8.94 -4.93
CA GLY A 87 10.61 9.43 -4.15
C GLY A 87 10.92 10.76 -3.46
N ARG A 88 9.98 11.17 -2.62
CA ARG A 88 10.09 12.36 -1.76
C ARG A 88 9.14 12.26 -0.58
N THR A 89 9.47 12.96 0.50
CA THR A 89 8.52 13.23 1.58
C THR A 89 7.38 14.10 1.06
N ILE A 90 6.14 13.66 1.28
CA ILE A 90 4.94 14.39 0.86
C ILE A 90 4.21 15.04 2.02
N ALA A 91 4.39 14.54 3.24
CA ALA A 91 3.84 15.13 4.44
C ALA A 91 4.89 15.01 5.55
N PRO A 92 5.33 16.13 6.16
CA PRO A 92 6.17 16.07 7.34
C PRO A 92 5.40 15.39 8.49
N GLY A 93 6.15 14.78 9.39
CA GLY A 93 5.59 14.13 10.56
C GLY A 93 5.25 15.13 11.66
N PRO A 94 4.20 14.90 12.46
CA PRO A 94 3.89 15.73 13.62
C PRO A 94 4.75 15.38 14.85
N GLY A 95 5.75 14.49 14.72
CA GLY A 95 6.58 13.97 15.81
C GLY A 95 6.03 12.68 16.44
N THR A 96 4.82 12.26 16.10
CA THR A 96 4.25 10.96 16.49
C THR A 96 4.43 9.96 15.37
N ALA A 97 4.91 8.75 15.68
CA ALA A 97 5.17 7.69 14.72
C ALA A 97 3.98 7.41 13.79
N ALA A 98 4.27 7.14 12.51
CA ALA A 98 3.32 6.65 11.52
C ALA A 98 3.60 5.17 11.28
N ALA A 99 2.67 4.32 11.73
CA ALA A 99 2.72 2.87 11.56
C ALA A 99 1.94 2.48 10.29
N GLY A 100 0.94 1.61 10.42
CA GLY A 100 0.12 1.15 9.32
C GLY A 100 -0.63 2.28 8.62
N LEU A 101 -0.75 2.16 7.30
CA LEU A 101 -1.41 3.15 6.47
C LEU A 101 -2.18 2.54 5.31
N LYS A 102 -3.25 3.20 4.89
CA LYS A 102 -4.05 2.81 3.72
C LYS A 102 -4.63 4.03 3.00
N LEU A 103 -4.57 3.97 1.67
CA LEU A 103 -5.04 5.01 0.77
C LEU A 103 -6.45 4.67 0.26
N ASP A 104 -7.36 5.64 0.34
CA ASP A 104 -8.67 5.50 -0.31
C ASP A 104 -8.67 6.02 -1.76
N GLY A 105 -9.77 5.77 -2.48
CA GLY A 105 -9.95 6.23 -3.85
C GLY A 105 -10.10 7.76 -4.02
N ARG A 106 -10.10 8.52 -2.93
CA ARG A 106 -10.21 9.99 -2.91
C ARG A 106 -8.85 10.67 -2.70
N GLY A 107 -7.78 9.90 -2.56
CA GLY A 107 -6.45 10.44 -2.27
C GLY A 107 -6.23 10.77 -0.78
N ARG A 108 -7.04 10.20 0.11
CA ARG A 108 -6.86 10.35 1.56
C ARG A 108 -6.10 9.14 2.10
N LEU A 109 -4.98 9.41 2.74
CA LEU A 109 -4.15 8.43 3.43
C LEU A 109 -4.53 8.40 4.90
N PHE A 110 -5.10 7.29 5.34
CA PHE A 110 -5.38 7.01 6.75
C PHE A 110 -4.14 6.39 7.36
N ILE A 111 -3.67 6.94 8.48
CA ILE A 111 -2.40 6.59 9.12
C ILE A 111 -2.68 6.28 10.58
N ALA A 112 -2.32 5.08 11.02
CA ALA A 112 -2.29 4.70 12.42
C ALA A 112 -1.04 5.31 13.08
N THR A 113 -1.19 5.76 14.33
CA THR A 113 -0.10 6.43 15.06
C THR A 113 0.15 5.79 16.41
N VAL A 114 1.42 5.64 16.76
CA VAL A 114 1.81 5.16 18.09
C VAL A 114 1.43 6.23 19.12
N GLY A 115 0.69 5.84 20.16
CA GLY A 115 0.43 6.66 21.35
C GLY A 115 -0.66 7.74 21.25
N THR A 116 -1.12 8.14 20.05
CA THR A 116 -2.10 9.24 19.92
C THR A 116 -3.37 8.90 19.13
N GLY A 117 -3.37 7.87 18.28
CA GLY A 117 -4.57 7.40 17.56
C GLY A 117 -4.38 7.31 16.05
N ALA A 118 -5.11 8.09 15.26
CA ALA A 118 -5.02 8.06 13.80
C ALA A 118 -5.09 9.46 13.19
N ARG A 119 -4.48 9.65 12.03
CA ARG A 119 -4.58 10.90 11.24
C ARG A 119 -4.86 10.62 9.78
N VAL A 120 -5.34 11.64 9.07
CA VAL A 120 -5.71 11.55 7.66
C VAL A 120 -4.99 12.64 6.89
N VAL A 121 -4.31 12.28 5.80
CA VAL A 121 -3.53 13.21 4.98
C VAL A 121 -3.98 13.15 3.52
N ASP A 122 -4.07 14.30 2.85
CA ASP A 122 -4.24 14.39 1.40
C ASP A 122 -2.89 14.10 0.72
N VAL A 123 -2.80 13.04 -0.08
CA VAL A 123 -1.53 12.61 -0.69
C VAL A 123 -1.02 13.51 -1.82
N ARG A 124 -1.86 14.43 -2.32
CA ARG A 124 -1.51 15.36 -3.38
C ARG A 124 -0.91 16.63 -2.80
N THR A 125 -1.48 17.14 -1.71
CA THR A 125 -1.04 18.40 -1.07
C THR A 125 -0.13 18.19 0.14
N GLY A 126 -0.17 17.01 0.76
CA GLY A 126 0.48 16.76 2.04
C GLY A 126 -0.26 17.32 3.25
N ALA A 127 -1.43 17.93 3.05
CA ALA A 127 -2.19 18.56 4.13
C ALA A 127 -2.84 17.50 5.02
N GLU A 128 -2.76 17.70 6.33
CA GLU A 128 -3.55 16.94 7.28
C GLU A 128 -5.02 17.37 7.19
N LEU A 129 -5.89 16.40 6.96
CA LEU A 129 -7.34 16.59 6.81
C LEU A 129 -8.08 16.37 8.13
N ALA A 130 -7.58 15.48 8.98
CA ALA A 130 -8.17 15.16 10.27
C ALA A 130 -7.16 14.43 11.17
N SER A 131 -7.38 14.52 12.48
CA SER A 131 -6.70 13.75 13.51
C SER A 131 -7.71 13.23 14.53
N TYR A 132 -7.53 12.00 14.99
CA TYR A 132 -8.45 11.25 15.83
C TYR A 132 -7.70 10.65 17.01
N VAL A 133 -8.15 10.95 18.22
CA VAL A 133 -7.71 10.24 19.42
C VAL A 133 -8.50 8.95 19.53
N LEU A 134 -7.82 7.81 19.31
CA LEU A 134 -8.47 6.50 19.36
C LEU A 134 -8.57 5.96 20.80
N ALA A 135 -7.54 6.19 21.61
CA ALA A 135 -7.55 5.84 23.01
C ALA A 135 -6.97 6.98 23.85
N THR A 136 -7.59 7.23 25.01
CA THR A 136 -7.14 8.23 25.98
C THR A 136 -6.35 7.62 27.15
N ALA A 137 -6.40 6.29 27.30
CA ALA A 137 -5.65 5.58 28.32
C ALA A 137 -4.17 5.41 27.88
N PRO A 138 -3.20 5.53 28.80
CA PRO A 138 -1.81 5.17 28.52
C PRO A 138 -1.70 3.71 28.05
N GLY A 139 -0.71 3.43 27.20
CA GLY A 139 -0.45 2.07 26.72
C GLY A 139 -1.36 1.62 25.58
N THR A 140 -1.67 2.52 24.64
CA THR A 140 -2.27 2.20 23.34
C THR A 140 -1.20 2.24 22.25
N PHE A 141 -1.33 1.34 21.28
CA PHE A 141 -0.57 1.42 20.04
C PHE A 141 -1.50 1.10 18.87
N ALA A 142 -2.09 2.15 18.29
CA ALA A 142 -2.77 2.02 17.00
C ALA A 142 -1.74 1.61 15.94
N ASN A 143 -1.86 0.39 15.44
CA ASN A 143 -0.82 -0.24 14.64
C ASN A 143 -1.21 -0.31 13.17
N ASP A 144 -2.18 -1.15 12.81
CA ASP A 144 -2.48 -1.43 11.41
C ASP A 144 -3.91 -1.03 11.02
N VAL A 145 -4.14 -0.77 9.73
CA VAL A 145 -5.39 -0.16 9.24
C VAL A 145 -5.97 -0.88 8.01
N VAL A 146 -7.31 -1.01 7.98
CA VAL A 146 -8.06 -1.48 6.81
C VAL A 146 -9.29 -0.61 6.52
N LEU A 147 -9.58 -0.42 5.23
CA LEU A 147 -10.76 0.31 4.76
C LEU A 147 -11.88 -0.67 4.42
N THR A 148 -13.08 -0.34 4.88
CA THR A 148 -14.34 -0.97 4.46
C THR A 148 -15.26 0.07 3.85
N PRO A 149 -16.35 -0.32 3.16
CA PRO A 149 -17.30 0.65 2.60
C PRO A 149 -17.93 1.61 3.62
N ARG A 150 -17.95 1.23 4.91
CA ARG A 150 -18.65 1.99 5.97
C ARG A 150 -17.74 2.53 7.06
N ALA A 151 -16.50 2.09 7.12
CA ALA A 151 -15.61 2.46 8.20
C ALA A 151 -14.14 2.21 7.86
N VAL A 152 -13.27 2.95 8.51
CA VAL A 152 -11.82 2.67 8.57
C VAL A 152 -11.53 2.04 9.93
N TRP A 153 -10.93 0.85 9.94
CA TRP A 153 -10.66 0.09 11.15
C TRP A 153 -9.18 0.09 11.48
N PHE A 154 -8.87 0.17 12.78
CA PHE A 154 -7.52 0.20 13.34
C PHE A 154 -7.38 -0.88 14.40
N THR A 155 -6.25 -1.58 14.41
CA THR A 155 -5.85 -2.46 15.52
C THR A 155 -5.17 -1.67 16.62
N ASP A 156 -5.33 -2.12 17.86
CA ASP A 156 -4.48 -1.69 18.98
C ASP A 156 -3.59 -2.86 19.42
N SER A 157 -2.28 -2.73 19.25
CA SER A 157 -1.36 -3.84 19.57
C SER A 157 -1.22 -4.13 21.05
N TYR A 158 -1.55 -3.17 21.92
CA TYR A 158 -1.41 -3.34 23.38
C TYR A 158 -2.74 -3.55 24.09
N GLN A 159 -3.86 -3.34 23.40
CA GLN A 159 -5.20 -3.50 23.96
C GLN A 159 -6.02 -4.52 23.16
N PRO A 160 -6.91 -5.31 23.79
CA PRO A 160 -7.82 -6.20 23.08
C PRO A 160 -8.97 -5.38 22.50
N THR A 161 -8.70 -4.52 21.53
CA THR A 161 -9.66 -3.54 21.01
C THR A 161 -9.33 -3.19 19.56
N LEU A 162 -10.36 -3.09 18.73
CA LEU A 162 -10.30 -2.37 17.45
C LEU A 162 -10.96 -1.00 17.60
N TYR A 163 -10.50 -0.03 16.84
CA TYR A 163 -11.16 1.26 16.70
C TYR A 163 -11.70 1.43 15.29
N ALA A 164 -12.79 2.17 15.13
CA ALA A 164 -13.35 2.48 13.83
C ALA A 164 -13.70 3.97 13.68
N LEU A 165 -13.43 4.48 12.49
CA LEU A 165 -13.93 5.75 12.00
C LEU A 165 -15.14 5.46 11.11
N PRO A 166 -16.39 5.66 11.57
CA PRO A 166 -17.58 5.41 10.76
C PRO A 166 -17.65 6.44 9.63
N LEU A 167 -17.54 6.00 8.38
CA LEU A 167 -17.58 6.90 7.23
C LEU A 167 -19.02 7.33 6.94
N GLY A 168 -19.23 8.63 6.83
CA GLY A 168 -20.51 9.22 6.47
C GLY A 168 -20.88 9.02 4.99
N PRO A 169 -22.03 9.58 4.55
CA PRO A 169 -22.44 9.54 3.15
C PRO A 169 -21.34 9.98 2.19
N GLY A 170 -21.15 9.23 1.10
CA GLY A 170 -20.07 9.48 0.15
C GLY A 170 -18.67 9.25 0.74
N GLY A 171 -18.52 8.61 1.90
CA GLY A 171 -17.22 8.41 2.54
C GLY A 171 -16.70 9.64 3.28
N ALA A 172 -17.59 10.56 3.70
CA ALA A 172 -17.23 11.69 4.54
C ALA A 172 -16.49 11.22 5.81
N LEU A 173 -15.50 12.00 6.23
CA LEU A 173 -14.79 11.74 7.49
C LEU A 173 -15.76 11.99 8.67
N PRO A 174 -15.76 11.14 9.71
CA PRO A 174 -16.60 11.35 10.90
C PRO A 174 -16.10 12.50 11.77
N ASP A 175 -16.94 12.95 12.71
CA ASP A 175 -16.48 13.78 13.82
C ASP A 175 -15.64 12.95 14.79
N ALA A 176 -14.71 13.60 15.51
CA ALA A 176 -13.85 12.91 16.46
C ALA A 176 -14.61 12.24 17.62
N ALA A 177 -15.81 12.73 17.94
CA ALA A 177 -16.68 12.14 18.94
C ALA A 177 -17.33 10.81 18.50
N ASP A 178 -17.33 10.53 17.19
CA ASP A 178 -17.97 9.33 16.62
C ASP A 178 -17.01 8.15 16.49
N VAL A 179 -15.78 8.26 16.99
CA VAL A 179 -14.83 7.14 17.03
C VAL A 179 -15.45 5.98 17.80
N VAL A 180 -15.57 4.84 17.13
CA VAL A 180 -16.14 3.63 17.74
C VAL A 180 -15.02 2.78 18.33
N ARG A 181 -15.23 2.33 19.57
CA ARG A 181 -14.39 1.35 20.24
C ARG A 181 -15.07 -0.02 20.21
N LEU A 182 -14.36 -1.05 19.74
CA LEU A 182 -14.84 -2.42 19.62
C LEU A 182 -13.93 -3.38 20.42
N PRO A 183 -14.28 -3.72 21.67
CA PRO A 183 -13.51 -4.67 22.46
C PRO A 183 -13.48 -6.07 21.82
N LEU A 184 -12.32 -6.69 21.78
CA LEU A 184 -12.13 -8.05 21.30
C LEU A 184 -12.46 -9.06 22.42
N SER A 185 -13.23 -10.09 22.07
CA SER A 185 -13.66 -11.16 22.99
C SER A 185 -13.81 -12.48 22.24
N GLY A 186 -14.33 -13.53 22.88
CA GLY A 186 -14.45 -14.85 22.27
C GLY A 186 -13.13 -15.62 22.36
N ASP A 187 -12.58 -16.03 21.22
CA ASP A 187 -11.35 -16.83 21.19
C ASP A 187 -10.08 -15.99 21.41
N TRP A 188 -10.21 -14.66 21.53
CA TRP A 188 -9.10 -13.75 21.77
C TRP A 188 -8.52 -13.90 23.17
N SER A 189 -7.20 -14.08 23.26
CA SER A 189 -6.46 -14.09 24.53
C SER A 189 -5.37 -13.04 24.50
N GLN A 190 -5.53 -11.96 25.27
CA GLN A 190 -4.57 -10.85 25.33
C GLN A 190 -3.40 -11.19 26.25
N VAL A 191 -2.16 -11.03 25.74
CA VAL A 191 -0.97 -10.97 26.61
C VAL A 191 -0.82 -9.52 27.10
N PRO A 192 -0.86 -9.23 28.41
CA PRO A 192 -0.75 -7.87 28.93
C PRO A 192 0.63 -7.22 28.71
N GLY A 193 0.68 -5.91 28.96
CA GLY A 193 1.91 -5.11 28.88
C GLY A 193 2.23 -4.63 27.47
N ALA A 194 3.49 -4.24 27.23
CA ALA A 194 3.96 -3.72 25.93
C ALA A 194 4.27 -4.84 24.90
N THR A 195 3.56 -5.97 25.00
CA THR A 195 3.68 -7.09 24.04
C THR A 195 2.74 -6.85 22.87
N ILE A 196 3.24 -6.98 21.64
CA ILE A 196 2.42 -6.83 20.43
C ILE A 196 1.45 -8.02 20.31
N ASN A 197 0.15 -7.70 20.34
CA ASN A 197 -0.95 -8.65 20.16
C ASN A 197 -1.63 -8.42 18.81
N ALA A 198 -2.74 -7.68 18.75
CA ALA A 198 -3.44 -7.39 17.51
C ALA A 198 -2.58 -6.52 16.59
N ASN A 199 -2.26 -7.05 15.42
CA ASN A 199 -1.34 -6.39 14.51
C ASN A 199 -2.00 -6.21 13.13
N GLY A 200 -1.62 -7.01 12.13
CA GLY A 200 -2.19 -6.85 10.80
C GLY A 200 -3.68 -7.11 10.73
N ILE A 201 -4.36 -6.32 9.91
CA ILE A 201 -5.82 -6.38 9.73
C ILE A 201 -6.22 -6.33 8.26
N THR A 202 -7.18 -7.17 7.89
CA THR A 202 -7.81 -7.14 6.57
C THR A 202 -9.30 -7.52 6.64
N ARG A 203 -10.01 -7.51 5.51
CA ARG A 203 -11.40 -7.98 5.42
C ARG A 203 -11.41 -9.48 5.14
N THR A 204 -12.49 -10.18 5.46
CA THR A 204 -12.77 -11.49 4.85
C THR A 204 -13.06 -11.34 3.36
N PRO A 205 -12.91 -12.41 2.53
CA PRO A 205 -13.17 -12.30 1.09
C PRO A 205 -14.60 -11.88 0.73
N ASP A 206 -15.59 -12.32 1.50
CA ASP A 206 -16.99 -11.88 1.37
C ASP A 206 -17.24 -10.47 1.95
N GLY A 207 -16.27 -9.91 2.67
CA GLY A 207 -16.34 -8.61 3.31
C GLY A 207 -17.28 -8.54 4.53
N ALA A 208 -17.79 -9.68 5.02
CA ALA A 208 -18.73 -9.74 6.13
C ALA A 208 -18.06 -9.61 7.51
N ALA A 209 -16.77 -9.90 7.60
CA ALA A 209 -15.98 -9.84 8.83
C ALA A 209 -14.59 -9.22 8.58
N LEU A 210 -13.84 -9.04 9.66
CA LEU A 210 -12.44 -8.65 9.64
C LEU A 210 -11.57 -9.88 9.97
N LEU A 211 -10.33 -9.87 9.51
CA LEU A 211 -9.29 -10.81 9.88
C LEU A 211 -8.19 -10.02 10.59
N VAL A 212 -7.80 -10.45 11.79
CA VAL A 212 -6.75 -9.84 12.60
C VAL A 212 -5.73 -10.91 12.95
N VAL A 213 -4.45 -10.70 12.63
CA VAL A 213 -3.39 -11.59 13.10
C VAL A 213 -2.91 -11.14 14.48
N GLN A 214 -2.62 -12.11 15.33
CA GLN A 214 -2.07 -11.90 16.67
C GLN A 214 -0.59 -12.29 16.68
N THR A 215 0.31 -11.32 16.73
CA THR A 215 1.75 -11.52 16.49
C THR A 215 2.39 -12.58 17.40
N GLY A 216 2.21 -12.46 18.72
CA GLY A 216 2.85 -13.37 19.68
C GLY A 216 2.25 -14.78 19.68
N ALA A 217 0.93 -14.89 19.79
CA ALA A 217 0.24 -16.19 19.84
C ALA A 217 0.14 -16.88 18.47
N GLY A 218 0.30 -16.14 17.37
CA GLY A 218 0.21 -16.62 16.00
C GLY A 218 -1.20 -17.00 15.54
N GLY A 219 -2.24 -16.56 16.25
CA GLY A 219 -3.62 -16.79 15.84
C GLY A 219 -4.04 -15.84 14.71
N LEU A 220 -4.71 -16.35 13.69
CA LEU A 220 -5.51 -15.54 12.77
C LEU A 220 -6.96 -15.56 13.25
N HIS A 221 -7.49 -14.39 13.60
CA HIS A 221 -8.81 -14.24 14.19
C HIS A 221 -9.79 -13.63 13.19
N ARG A 222 -10.91 -14.30 12.96
CA ARG A 222 -12.07 -13.73 12.28
C ARG A 222 -12.91 -12.96 13.29
N VAL A 223 -13.00 -11.64 13.12
CA VAL A 223 -13.68 -10.72 14.04
C VAL A 223 -15.02 -10.28 13.45
N ASP A 224 -16.10 -10.41 14.23
CA ASP A 224 -17.37 -9.79 13.89
C ASP A 224 -17.30 -8.27 14.13
N PRO A 225 -17.39 -7.42 13.09
CA PRO A 225 -17.22 -5.98 13.23
C PRO A 225 -18.37 -5.29 13.99
N ARG A 226 -19.46 -6.01 14.33
CA ARG A 226 -20.56 -5.47 15.14
C ARG A 226 -20.36 -5.73 16.63
N THR A 227 -19.73 -6.84 16.99
CA THR A 227 -19.69 -7.33 18.37
C THR A 227 -18.28 -7.45 18.94
N GLY A 228 -17.25 -7.51 18.08
CA GLY A 228 -15.87 -7.74 18.49
C GLY A 228 -15.57 -9.19 18.90
N VAL A 229 -16.56 -10.09 18.83
CA VAL A 229 -16.35 -11.52 19.08
C VAL A 229 -15.45 -12.09 17.99
N THR A 230 -14.38 -12.76 18.41
CA THR A 230 -13.43 -13.43 17.54
C THR A 230 -13.65 -14.93 17.52
N ARG A 231 -13.32 -15.54 16.38
CA ARG A 231 -13.13 -16.98 16.21
C ARG A 231 -11.80 -17.23 15.53
N LEU A 232 -11.09 -18.28 15.93
CA LEU A 232 -9.90 -18.70 15.20
C LEU A 232 -10.27 -19.14 13.77
N VAL A 233 -9.46 -18.72 12.82
CA VAL A 233 -9.49 -19.23 11.45
C VAL A 233 -8.74 -20.56 11.41
N ASP A 234 -9.38 -21.58 10.84
CA ASP A 234 -8.74 -22.89 10.68
C ASP A 234 -7.71 -22.86 9.54
N LEU A 235 -6.43 -22.92 9.90
CA LEU A 235 -5.30 -22.97 8.96
C LEU A 235 -4.62 -24.35 8.94
N GLY A 236 -5.18 -25.34 9.64
CA GLY A 236 -4.55 -26.66 9.83
C GLY A 236 -3.12 -26.57 10.38
N ASP A 237 -2.25 -27.43 9.86
CA ASP A 237 -0.84 -27.57 10.30
C ASP A 237 0.06 -26.37 9.97
N ALA A 238 -0.45 -25.38 9.23
CA ALA A 238 0.28 -24.15 8.95
C ALA A 238 0.16 -23.11 10.08
N ALA A 239 -0.73 -23.34 11.05
CA ALA A 239 -0.74 -22.60 12.31
C ALA A 239 0.29 -23.16 13.30
N PRO A 240 0.80 -22.35 14.25
CA PRO A 240 0.53 -20.92 14.45
C PRO A 240 1.35 -20.00 13.52
N LEU A 241 0.80 -18.82 13.21
CA LEU A 241 1.45 -17.73 12.47
C LEU A 241 2.31 -16.83 13.38
N VAL A 242 3.23 -17.42 14.14
CA VAL A 242 4.09 -16.65 15.07
C VAL A 242 4.87 -15.58 14.31
N ASN A 243 4.97 -14.38 14.87
CA ASN A 243 5.58 -13.21 14.21
C ASN A 243 4.74 -12.65 13.04
N GLY A 244 3.46 -13.00 12.98
CA GLY A 244 2.52 -12.43 12.02
C GLY A 244 2.36 -10.93 12.20
N ASP A 245 2.55 -10.20 11.13
CA ASP A 245 2.57 -8.73 11.07
C ASP A 245 1.50 -8.23 10.08
N GLY A 246 1.86 -7.46 9.05
CA GLY A 246 0.90 -6.95 8.08
C GLY A 246 0.20 -8.04 7.25
N LEU A 247 -1.07 -7.76 6.92
CA LEU A 247 -1.93 -8.62 6.11
C LEU A 247 -2.30 -7.97 4.78
N LEU A 248 -2.29 -8.76 3.70
CA LEU A 248 -2.86 -8.36 2.42
C LEU A 248 -3.78 -9.45 1.87
N LEU A 249 -5.04 -9.11 1.67
CA LEU A 249 -5.98 -9.96 0.95
C LEU A 249 -6.15 -9.46 -0.49
N THR A 250 -6.09 -10.38 -1.45
CA THR A 250 -6.55 -10.13 -2.82
C THR A 250 -7.43 -11.27 -3.28
N GLY A 251 -8.70 -10.99 -3.56
CA GLY A 251 -9.69 -12.03 -3.81
C GLY A 251 -9.80 -12.93 -2.59
N ARG A 252 -9.40 -14.20 -2.71
CA ARG A 252 -9.30 -15.14 -1.58
C ARG A 252 -7.87 -15.54 -1.24
N THR A 253 -6.86 -14.86 -1.79
CA THR A 253 -5.46 -15.13 -1.48
C THR A 253 -5.00 -14.17 -0.40
N LEU A 254 -4.69 -14.71 0.77
CA LEU A 254 -4.16 -13.97 1.91
C LEU A 254 -2.64 -14.11 1.94
N TYR A 255 -1.96 -12.98 2.05
CA TYR A 255 -0.53 -12.87 2.31
C TYR A 255 -0.36 -12.41 3.76
N VAL A 256 0.40 -13.18 4.53
CA VAL A 256 0.72 -12.89 5.93
C VAL A 256 2.22 -12.63 6.00
N VAL A 257 2.62 -11.42 6.35
CA VAL A 257 4.04 -11.11 6.60
C VAL A 257 4.44 -11.74 7.94
N GLN A 258 5.54 -12.49 7.95
CA GLN A 258 6.12 -13.12 9.14
C GLN A 258 7.43 -12.41 9.46
N ASN A 259 7.37 -11.32 10.20
CA ASN A 259 8.43 -10.30 10.22
C ASN A 259 9.81 -10.84 10.61
N MET A 260 9.95 -11.40 11.82
CA MET A 260 11.20 -11.98 12.33
C MET A 260 11.61 -13.26 11.60
N GLN A 261 10.76 -13.78 10.71
CA GLN A 261 11.07 -14.95 9.88
C GLN A 261 11.50 -14.55 8.45
N ASN A 262 11.52 -13.25 8.11
CA ASN A 262 11.86 -12.73 6.78
C ASN A 262 11.09 -13.45 5.66
N ALA A 263 9.78 -13.64 5.86
CA ALA A 263 8.96 -14.44 4.96
C ALA A 263 7.54 -13.89 4.81
N ILE A 264 6.86 -14.36 3.77
CA ILE A 264 5.41 -14.18 3.58
C ILE A 264 4.75 -15.55 3.43
N ASP A 265 3.82 -15.88 4.31
CA ASP A 265 2.98 -17.07 4.15
C ASP A 265 1.76 -16.75 3.29
N VAL A 266 1.51 -17.60 2.30
CA VAL A 266 0.42 -17.43 1.34
C VAL A 266 -0.64 -18.49 1.58
N PHE A 267 -1.86 -18.05 1.80
CA PHE A 267 -3.03 -18.91 2.03
C PHE A 267 -4.10 -18.67 0.99
N ARG A 268 -4.83 -19.74 0.64
CA ARG A 268 -6.11 -19.66 -0.05
C ARG A 268 -7.24 -19.78 0.98
N LEU A 269 -7.95 -18.70 1.22
CA LEU A 269 -9.06 -18.67 2.17
C LEU A 269 -10.36 -19.23 1.58
N SER A 270 -11.22 -19.78 2.45
CA SER A 270 -12.64 -19.95 2.18
C SER A 270 -13.30 -18.59 1.91
N SER A 271 -14.42 -18.56 1.20
CA SER A 271 -15.09 -17.29 0.83
C SER A 271 -15.50 -16.44 2.04
N ASP A 272 -15.83 -17.10 3.14
CA ASP A 272 -16.23 -16.45 4.40
C ASP A 272 -15.06 -16.17 5.35
N GLY A 273 -13.84 -16.56 4.98
CA GLY A 273 -12.63 -16.41 5.79
C GLY A 273 -12.62 -17.22 7.08
N ARG A 274 -13.37 -18.32 7.17
CA ARG A 274 -13.38 -19.23 8.33
C ARG A 274 -12.25 -20.26 8.30
N SER A 275 -11.73 -20.60 7.12
CA SER A 275 -10.59 -21.49 6.97
C SER A 275 -9.66 -21.03 5.86
N GLY A 276 -8.44 -21.57 5.84
CA GLY A 276 -7.44 -21.30 4.82
C GLY A 276 -6.53 -22.49 4.58
N VAL A 277 -6.16 -22.71 3.32
CA VAL A 277 -5.19 -23.74 2.93
C VAL A 277 -3.89 -23.06 2.57
N PHE A 278 -2.82 -23.41 3.29
CA PHE A 278 -1.48 -22.95 2.98
C PHE A 278 -1.10 -23.32 1.54
N GLN A 279 -0.51 -22.38 0.81
CA GLN A 279 -0.12 -22.55 -0.58
C GLN A 279 1.39 -22.64 -0.71
N ARG A 280 2.09 -21.65 -0.16
CA ARG A 280 3.54 -21.52 -0.22
C ARG A 280 4.02 -20.46 0.77
N ARG A 281 5.32 -20.49 1.04
CA ARG A 281 6.06 -19.42 1.69
C ARG A 281 6.91 -18.70 0.63
N LEU A 282 6.85 -17.38 0.64
CA LEU A 282 7.73 -16.52 -0.16
C LEU A 282 8.86 -16.01 0.73
N THR A 283 10.07 -15.98 0.18
CA THR A 283 11.29 -15.50 0.84
C THR A 283 12.12 -14.76 -0.18
N ASP A 284 12.93 -13.82 0.27
CA ASP A 284 13.94 -13.16 -0.53
C ASP A 284 15.13 -12.83 0.40
N PRO A 285 16.38 -13.07 -0.03
CA PRO A 285 17.56 -12.84 0.81
C PRO A 285 17.73 -11.38 1.24
N ASP A 286 17.11 -10.43 0.54
CA ASP A 286 17.17 -9.01 0.88
C ASP A 286 16.13 -8.62 1.94
N LEU A 287 15.21 -9.52 2.35
CA LEU A 287 14.27 -9.25 3.44
C LEU A 287 14.99 -9.19 4.80
N ASP A 288 14.74 -8.11 5.53
CA ASP A 288 15.31 -7.84 6.85
C ASP A 288 14.26 -7.20 7.76
N VAL A 289 13.55 -8.07 8.49
CA VAL A 289 12.39 -7.78 9.33
C VAL A 289 11.33 -6.97 8.55
N PRO A 290 10.73 -7.54 7.49
CA PRO A 290 9.64 -6.89 6.78
C PRO A 290 8.39 -6.82 7.67
N THR A 291 7.70 -5.69 7.70
CA THR A 291 6.55 -5.49 8.62
C THR A 291 5.21 -5.58 7.90
N THR A 292 5.06 -4.90 6.77
CA THR A 292 3.79 -4.82 6.04
C THR A 292 3.98 -5.16 4.56
N VAL A 293 2.88 -5.23 3.82
CA VAL A 293 2.91 -5.61 2.40
C VAL A 293 1.84 -4.88 1.59
N ALA A 294 2.23 -4.43 0.40
CA ALA A 294 1.32 -3.90 -0.61
C ALA A 294 1.59 -4.56 -1.98
N ALA A 295 0.56 -4.71 -2.81
CA ALA A 295 0.71 -5.29 -4.14
C ALA A 295 0.64 -4.23 -5.25
N TYR A 296 1.45 -4.41 -6.29
CA TYR A 296 1.34 -3.70 -7.55
C TYR A 296 1.75 -4.61 -8.70
N GLY A 297 0.87 -4.79 -9.68
CA GLY A 297 1.06 -5.78 -10.74
C GLY A 297 1.18 -7.20 -10.17
N ASP A 298 2.24 -7.89 -10.58
CA ASP A 298 2.62 -9.25 -10.18
C ASP A 298 3.62 -9.28 -9.01
N ARG A 299 3.77 -8.16 -8.28
CA ARG A 299 4.73 -8.02 -7.18
C ARG A 299 4.08 -7.63 -5.86
N LEU A 300 4.71 -8.07 -4.79
CA LEU A 300 4.50 -7.62 -3.42
C LEU A 300 5.67 -6.73 -3.01
N TYR A 301 5.40 -5.62 -2.35
CA TYR A 301 6.39 -4.66 -1.87
C TYR A 301 6.35 -4.62 -0.35
N LEU A 302 7.50 -4.83 0.28
CA LEU A 302 7.66 -4.95 1.72
C LEU A 302 8.74 -3.98 2.22
N PRO A 303 8.42 -3.03 3.11
CA PRO A 303 9.45 -2.21 3.75
C PRO A 303 10.24 -3.09 4.72
N ASN A 304 11.56 -3.02 4.63
CA ASN A 304 12.43 -3.58 5.66
C ASN A 304 12.48 -2.62 6.84
N ALA A 305 11.82 -2.98 7.94
CA ALA A 305 11.80 -2.15 9.13
C ALA A 305 13.08 -2.30 9.98
N ARG A 306 13.83 -3.40 9.77
CA ARG A 306 15.12 -3.69 10.41
C ARG A 306 15.11 -3.50 11.93
N PHE A 307 14.08 -3.99 12.63
CA PHE A 307 13.94 -3.77 14.08
C PHE A 307 15.07 -4.36 14.93
N THR A 308 15.90 -5.23 14.37
CA THR A 308 17.10 -5.79 14.98
C THR A 308 18.36 -4.94 14.76
N THR A 309 18.28 -3.90 13.93
CA THR A 309 19.38 -2.96 13.62
C THR A 309 19.27 -1.71 14.48
N THR A 310 20.40 -1.24 15.03
CA THR A 310 20.44 0.04 15.77
C THR A 310 20.04 1.21 14.87
N PRO A 311 18.97 1.96 15.22
CA PRO A 311 18.54 3.08 14.41
C PRO A 311 19.44 4.31 14.66
N THR A 312 20.03 4.86 13.58
CA THR A 312 20.74 6.14 13.56
C THR A 312 20.21 6.99 12.40
N PRO A 313 20.51 8.30 12.36
CA PRO A 313 20.19 9.14 11.20
C PRO A 313 20.77 8.62 9.88
N ASP A 314 21.85 7.84 9.93
CA ASP A 314 22.55 7.30 8.76
C ASP A 314 22.19 5.84 8.45
N THR A 315 21.38 5.17 9.27
CA THR A 315 20.96 3.78 9.01
C THR A 315 20.18 3.70 7.70
N PRO A 316 20.60 2.89 6.72
CA PRO A 316 19.89 2.74 5.45
C PRO A 316 18.64 1.87 5.61
N TYR A 317 17.62 2.17 4.80
CA TYR A 317 16.38 1.41 4.70
C TYR A 317 15.94 1.26 3.24
N ASP A 318 15.12 0.25 2.98
CA ASP A 318 14.68 -0.09 1.64
C ASP A 318 13.31 -0.78 1.64
N VAL A 319 12.72 -0.85 0.45
CA VAL A 319 11.54 -1.69 0.16
C VAL A 319 11.97 -2.76 -0.83
N ILE A 320 11.66 -4.01 -0.51
CA ILE A 320 11.95 -5.16 -1.35
C ILE A 320 10.68 -5.58 -2.09
N ALA A 321 10.82 -5.82 -3.39
CA ALA A 321 9.74 -6.32 -4.22
C ALA A 321 9.96 -7.80 -4.55
N VAL A 322 9.02 -8.64 -4.15
CA VAL A 322 9.04 -10.09 -4.40
C VAL A 322 7.93 -10.48 -5.37
N ALA A 323 8.15 -11.53 -6.16
CA ALA A 323 7.14 -12.06 -7.07
C ALA A 323 5.94 -12.66 -6.31
N ARG A 324 4.74 -12.40 -6.81
CA ARG A 324 3.48 -12.61 -6.08
C ARG A 324 2.86 -14.00 -6.22
#